data_AF-R9T9A4-F1
#
_entry.id   AF-R9T9A4-F1
#
_cell.length_a   1.000
_cell.length_b   1.000
_cell.length_c   1.000
_cell.angle_alpha   90.00
_cell.angle_beta   90.00
_cell.angle_gamma   90.00
#
_symmetry.space_group_name_H-M   'P 1'
#
loop_
_entity.id
_entity.type
_entity.pdbx_description
1 polymer ?
#
loop_
_entity_poly.entity_id
_entity_poly.type
_entity_poly.pdbx_seq_one_letter_code
_entity_poly.pdbx_strand_id
1 'polypeptide(L)'
;MASNMKTQTFITRMPDKPGAFMLATKVITKHNGNIIRVSYNKAVDFHMLFVEVRADEEALNEITKELLKIGYLENDVSESRVIVVNIKMKDEPGSLYPVLKILDRYDINISYINSNEEDGKFQNFKMGLLIENPALIKCVLDDISEIYPIDIINYAEEEPNLDNTIFYIRMGNEIQKLFNLGTDKTMEFICESNRVFQMLQDRGETPNKVFEYVLHLAKFMSRYRGENFNPDITKHQITDKITLHVIEPPCGSNTYILDNGKDLLFIDTGFAIYSDEMMSIFRTMFENFDSRNKKILITHADVDHCGLLSVIDADIYLNEKSAQSLQKQSQNLMDYREENIFCLGYSRLSRIFSNYVPPDSSRFIIIGENVPEEHRELLRIGSVSFGDLTLEVYEGSGGHLYGEMVFLCRDPWILFTGDIYVNVKGLTKERSEFNSLAPYLMTSVNVNSEFAKEMRKAVFELIPEGQESMICSGHGSIETITK
;
A
#
# COMPACT_ATOMS: atom_id res chain seq x y z
N MET A 1 -2.40 31.56 -12.36
CA MET A 1 -3.33 30.60 -11.76
C MET A 1 -2.85 29.22 -12.15
N ALA A 2 -2.24 28.47 -11.24
CA ALA A 2 -1.90 27.08 -11.52
C ALA A 2 -3.21 26.32 -11.72
N SER A 3 -3.41 25.69 -12.88
CA SER A 3 -4.58 24.84 -13.10
C SER A 3 -4.52 23.72 -12.05
N ASN A 4 -5.48 23.69 -11.14
CA ASN A 4 -5.55 22.71 -10.06
C ASN A 4 -6.03 21.35 -10.64
N MET A 5 -5.19 20.76 -11.49
CA MET A 5 -5.48 19.51 -12.16
C MET A 5 -5.39 18.37 -11.16
N LYS A 6 -6.49 17.64 -10.97
CA LYS A 6 -6.55 16.44 -10.14
C LYS A 6 -6.47 15.20 -11.02
N THR A 7 -6.10 14.07 -10.43
CA THR A 7 -6.17 12.77 -11.08
C THR A 7 -7.24 11.94 -10.38
N GLN A 8 -8.17 11.36 -11.14
CA GLN A 8 -9.19 10.44 -10.62
C GLN A 8 -9.18 9.15 -11.42
N THR A 9 -9.25 8.02 -10.72
CA THR A 9 -9.40 6.70 -11.33
C THR A 9 -10.88 6.35 -11.43
N PHE A 10 -11.36 6.16 -12.66
CA PHE A 10 -12.70 5.64 -12.91
C PHE A 10 -12.64 4.13 -13.07
N ILE A 11 -13.38 3.41 -12.21
CA ILE A 11 -13.61 1.97 -12.35
C ILE A 11 -14.87 1.82 -13.21
N THR A 12 -14.69 1.59 -14.51
CA THR A 12 -15.81 1.57 -15.45
C THR A 12 -16.23 0.15 -15.85
N ARG A 13 -17.53 -0.13 -15.91
CA ARG A 13 -18.11 -1.36 -16.46
C ARG A 13 -18.61 -1.11 -17.89
N MET A 14 -17.81 -1.49 -18.86
CA MET A 14 -18.07 -1.30 -20.29
C MET A 14 -18.70 -2.55 -20.94
N PRO A 15 -19.72 -2.38 -21.80
CA PRO A 15 -20.27 -3.49 -22.57
C PRO A 15 -19.20 -4.06 -23.52
N ASP A 16 -19.18 -5.39 -23.70
CA ASP A 16 -18.28 -6.05 -24.67
C ASP A 16 -18.82 -5.88 -26.11
N LYS A 17 -18.74 -4.64 -26.61
CA LYS A 17 -19.13 -4.28 -27.97
C LYS A 17 -18.15 -3.28 -28.59
N PRO A 18 -17.95 -3.32 -29.93
CA PRO A 18 -17.10 -2.35 -30.61
C PRO A 18 -17.48 -0.90 -30.27
N GLY A 19 -16.47 -0.09 -29.96
CA GLY A 19 -16.65 1.33 -29.64
C GLY A 19 -17.04 1.64 -28.18
N ALA A 20 -17.10 0.65 -27.29
CA ALA A 20 -17.42 0.88 -25.88
C ALA A 20 -16.41 1.83 -25.21
N PHE A 21 -15.10 1.59 -25.35
CA PHE A 21 -14.07 2.50 -24.83
C PHE A 21 -14.07 3.87 -25.53
N MET A 22 -14.32 3.91 -26.85
CA MET A 22 -14.46 5.16 -27.59
C MET A 22 -15.57 6.05 -27.00
N LEU A 23 -16.68 5.48 -26.51
CA LEU A 23 -17.73 6.25 -25.87
C LEU A 23 -17.26 6.89 -24.57
N ALA A 24 -16.52 6.16 -23.73
CA ALA A 24 -15.92 6.71 -22.52
C ALA A 24 -14.90 7.81 -22.86
N THR A 25 -14.03 7.58 -23.84
CA THR A 25 -13.08 8.60 -24.32
C THR A 25 -13.80 9.84 -24.83
N LYS A 26 -14.92 9.71 -25.56
CA LYS A 26 -15.73 10.85 -26.00
C LYS A 26 -16.24 11.68 -24.83
N VAL A 27 -16.74 11.05 -23.77
CA VAL A 27 -17.18 11.74 -22.55
C VAL A 27 -16.01 12.47 -21.89
N ILE A 28 -14.87 11.78 -21.72
CA ILE A 28 -13.67 12.35 -21.10
C ILE A 28 -13.14 13.55 -21.90
N THR A 29 -12.99 13.40 -23.22
CA THR A 29 -12.53 14.46 -24.12
C THR A 29 -13.49 15.65 -24.17
N LYS A 30 -14.82 15.40 -24.14
CA LYS A 30 -15.83 16.46 -24.13
C LYS A 30 -15.65 17.44 -22.98
N HIS A 31 -15.19 16.95 -21.83
CA HIS A 31 -14.95 17.72 -20.61
C HIS A 31 -13.47 18.07 -20.40
N ASN A 32 -12.66 18.08 -21.46
CA ASN A 32 -11.21 18.39 -21.40
C ASN A 32 -10.39 17.49 -20.45
N GLY A 33 -10.86 16.28 -20.17
CA GLY A 33 -10.08 15.30 -19.41
C GLY A 33 -9.00 14.66 -20.27
N ASN A 34 -7.82 14.46 -19.68
CA ASN A 34 -6.72 13.72 -20.31
C ASN A 34 -6.58 12.33 -19.69
N ILE A 35 -6.63 11.29 -20.51
CA ILE A 35 -6.39 9.92 -20.04
C ILE A 35 -4.88 9.73 -19.86
N ILE A 36 -4.43 9.50 -18.62
CA ILE A 36 -3.02 9.32 -18.31
C ILE A 36 -2.63 7.85 -18.14
N ARG A 37 -3.61 6.98 -17.84
CA ARG A 37 -3.44 5.54 -17.77
C ARG A 37 -4.75 4.84 -18.09
N VAL A 38 -4.63 3.72 -18.77
CA VAL A 38 -5.74 2.77 -18.98
C VAL A 38 -5.23 1.41 -18.57
N SER A 39 -5.98 0.72 -17.72
CA SER A 39 -5.75 -0.69 -17.42
C SER A 39 -7.00 -1.47 -17.80
N TYR A 40 -6.90 -2.21 -18.90
CA TYR A 40 -7.91 -3.16 -19.32
C TYR A 40 -7.40 -4.55 -19.06
N ASN A 41 -8.12 -5.31 -18.25
CA ASN A 41 -7.81 -6.70 -18.08
C ASN A 41 -9.11 -7.49 -18.04
N LYS A 42 -9.48 -8.05 -19.22
CA LYS A 42 -10.62 -8.97 -19.36
C LYS A 42 -10.58 -10.14 -18.37
N ALA A 43 -9.39 -10.35 -17.84
CA ALA A 43 -9.09 -11.37 -16.87
C ALA A 43 -9.66 -11.04 -15.47
N VAL A 44 -9.69 -9.77 -15.09
CA VAL A 44 -10.26 -9.37 -13.79
C VAL A 44 -11.79 -9.34 -13.88
N ASP A 45 -12.30 -8.75 -14.97
CA ASP A 45 -13.71 -8.77 -15.38
C ASP A 45 -13.75 -8.35 -16.87
N PHE A 46 -14.51 -9.08 -17.68
CA PHE A 46 -14.68 -8.83 -19.13
C PHE A 46 -15.15 -7.41 -19.46
N HIS A 47 -15.85 -6.79 -18.51
CA HIS A 47 -16.46 -5.48 -18.61
C HIS A 47 -15.70 -4.41 -17.82
N MET A 48 -14.78 -4.72 -16.91
CA MET A 48 -14.10 -3.67 -16.14
C MET A 48 -12.88 -3.05 -16.84
N LEU A 49 -12.90 -1.73 -16.96
CA LEU A 49 -11.80 -0.91 -17.45
C LEU A 49 -11.47 0.17 -16.40
N PHE A 50 -10.23 0.23 -15.97
CA PHE A 50 -9.74 1.34 -15.15
C PHE A 50 -9.21 2.44 -16.05
N VAL A 51 -9.72 3.65 -15.88
CA VAL A 51 -9.29 4.82 -16.64
C VAL A 51 -8.87 5.91 -15.66
N GLU A 52 -7.57 6.20 -15.60
CA GLU A 52 -7.07 7.35 -14.85
C GLU A 52 -7.13 8.59 -15.72
N VAL A 53 -7.88 9.59 -15.26
CA VAL A 53 -8.10 10.84 -15.97
C VAL A 53 -7.55 11.98 -15.14
N ARG A 54 -6.81 12.86 -15.80
CA ARG A 54 -6.33 14.13 -15.25
C ARG A 54 -7.14 15.28 -15.83
N ALA A 55 -7.82 16.04 -14.98
CA ALA A 55 -8.62 17.22 -15.36
C ALA A 55 -8.78 18.15 -14.16
N ASP A 56 -9.39 19.32 -14.34
CA ASP A 56 -9.86 20.11 -13.19
C ASP A 56 -11.05 19.40 -12.49
N GLU A 57 -11.33 19.82 -11.25
CA GLU A 57 -12.32 19.16 -10.40
C GLU A 57 -13.77 19.27 -10.94
N GLU A 58 -14.12 20.37 -11.60
CA GLU A 58 -15.43 20.53 -12.23
C GLU A 58 -15.59 19.57 -13.41
N ALA A 59 -14.57 19.45 -14.25
CA ALA A 59 -14.51 18.51 -15.35
C ALA A 59 -14.61 17.05 -14.88
N LEU A 60 -13.88 16.65 -13.83
CA LEU A 60 -13.97 15.31 -13.27
C LEU A 60 -15.38 14.98 -12.75
N ASN A 61 -16.06 15.94 -12.12
CA ASN A 61 -17.44 15.78 -11.67
C ASN A 61 -18.42 15.60 -12.84
N GLU A 62 -18.26 16.37 -13.93
CA GLU A 62 -19.10 16.22 -15.12
C GLU A 62 -18.83 14.91 -15.88
N ILE A 63 -17.57 14.48 -15.95
CA ILE A 63 -17.20 13.15 -16.47
C ILE A 63 -17.88 12.06 -15.66
N THR A 64 -17.83 12.14 -14.32
CA THR A 64 -18.48 11.17 -13.42
C THR A 64 -19.98 11.06 -13.71
N LYS A 65 -20.68 12.20 -13.78
CA LYS A 65 -22.13 12.24 -14.06
C LYS A 65 -22.48 11.64 -15.42
N GLU A 66 -21.70 11.92 -16.46
CA GLU A 66 -21.96 11.37 -17.78
C GLU A 66 -21.63 9.88 -17.88
N LEU A 67 -20.53 9.42 -17.26
CA LEU A 67 -20.21 8.00 -17.19
C LEU A 67 -21.27 7.21 -16.41
N LEU A 68 -21.81 7.75 -15.31
CA LEU A 68 -22.98 7.20 -14.61
C LEU A 68 -24.22 7.14 -15.53
N LYS A 69 -24.49 8.22 -16.26
CA LYS A 69 -25.66 8.32 -17.15
C LYS A 69 -25.65 7.30 -18.29
N ILE A 70 -24.47 6.96 -18.81
CA ILE A 70 -24.33 5.93 -19.85
C ILE A 70 -24.22 4.50 -19.27
N GLY A 71 -24.33 4.35 -17.94
CA GLY A 71 -24.29 3.06 -17.25
C GLY A 71 -22.89 2.46 -17.17
N TYR A 72 -21.84 3.27 -17.27
CA TYR A 72 -20.45 2.80 -17.20
C TYR A 72 -19.89 2.83 -15.77
N LEU A 73 -20.59 3.42 -14.81
CA LEU A 73 -20.25 3.38 -13.38
C LEU A 73 -21.44 2.74 -12.65
N GLU A 74 -21.20 1.72 -11.84
CA GLU A 74 -22.21 1.06 -10.99
C GLU A 74 -21.87 1.27 -9.50
N ASN A 75 -22.90 1.28 -8.63
CA ASN A 75 -22.76 1.50 -7.19
C ASN A 75 -22.61 0.21 -6.37
N ASP A 76 -22.84 -0.97 -6.96
CA ASP A 76 -22.75 -2.25 -6.27
C ASP A 76 -22.15 -3.29 -7.22
N VAL A 77 -21.08 -3.95 -6.78
CA VAL A 77 -20.44 -5.04 -7.52
C VAL A 77 -20.67 -6.32 -6.74
N SER A 78 -21.33 -7.29 -7.38
CA SER A 78 -21.70 -8.60 -6.82
C SER A 78 -20.46 -9.41 -6.38
N GLU A 79 -20.59 -10.14 -5.27
CA GLU A 79 -19.58 -11.09 -4.75
C GLU A 79 -19.37 -12.29 -5.69
N SER A 80 -18.62 -12.09 -6.78
CA SER A 80 -18.32 -13.15 -7.72
C SER A 80 -17.23 -14.11 -7.21
N ARG A 81 -17.47 -15.41 -7.35
CA ARG A 81 -16.53 -16.48 -7.02
C ARG A 81 -16.20 -17.28 -8.27
N VAL A 82 -14.92 -17.62 -8.47
CA VAL A 82 -14.52 -18.55 -9.53
C VAL A 82 -14.24 -19.93 -8.95
N ILE A 83 -14.87 -20.96 -9.53
CA ILE A 83 -14.58 -22.36 -9.23
C ILE A 83 -13.93 -22.99 -10.45
N VAL A 84 -12.85 -23.74 -10.24
CA VAL A 84 -12.23 -24.52 -11.30
C VAL A 84 -12.62 -25.97 -11.17
N VAL A 85 -13.17 -26.52 -12.25
CA VAL A 85 -13.63 -27.90 -12.33
C VAL A 85 -12.90 -28.62 -13.45
N ASN A 86 -12.66 -29.91 -13.29
CA ASN A 86 -12.29 -30.81 -14.38
C ASN A 86 -13.48 -31.73 -14.67
N ILE A 87 -13.97 -31.71 -15.91
CA ILE A 87 -15.10 -32.53 -16.35
C ILE A 87 -14.59 -33.54 -17.36
N LYS A 88 -14.69 -34.83 -17.03
CA LYS A 88 -14.26 -35.92 -17.91
C LYS A 88 -15.40 -36.34 -18.83
N MET A 89 -15.31 -35.94 -20.09
CA MET A 89 -16.34 -36.18 -21.11
C MET A 89 -15.89 -37.29 -22.06
N LYS A 90 -16.85 -37.99 -22.68
CA LYS A 90 -16.54 -38.89 -23.81
C LYS A 90 -16.12 -38.07 -25.02
N ASP A 91 -15.12 -38.54 -25.74
CA ASP A 91 -14.68 -37.94 -26.99
C ASP A 91 -15.62 -38.33 -28.15
N GLU A 92 -16.80 -37.70 -28.18
CA GLU A 92 -17.82 -37.90 -29.22
C GLU A 92 -18.46 -36.55 -29.62
N PRO A 93 -19.04 -36.45 -30.83
CA PRO A 93 -19.62 -35.20 -31.30
C PRO A 93 -20.70 -34.65 -30.36
N GLY A 94 -20.47 -33.44 -29.85
CA GLY A 94 -21.45 -32.69 -29.05
C GLY A 94 -21.39 -32.88 -27.53
N SER A 95 -20.42 -33.64 -27.00
CA SER A 95 -20.31 -33.93 -25.56
C SER A 95 -20.26 -32.71 -24.64
N LEU A 96 -19.72 -31.57 -25.11
CA LEU A 96 -19.66 -30.34 -24.30
C LEU A 96 -21.02 -29.63 -24.17
N TYR A 97 -21.93 -29.83 -25.12
CA TYR A 97 -23.18 -29.06 -25.24
C TYR A 97 -24.13 -29.18 -24.03
N PRO A 98 -24.33 -30.37 -23.40
CA PRO A 98 -25.15 -30.48 -22.20
C PRO A 98 -24.62 -29.63 -21.04
N VAL A 99 -23.30 -29.55 -20.86
CA VAL A 99 -22.68 -28.73 -19.81
C VAL A 99 -22.91 -27.24 -20.09
N LEU A 100 -22.70 -26.78 -21.32
CA LEU A 100 -22.94 -25.37 -21.67
C LEU A 100 -24.41 -24.96 -21.47
N LYS A 101 -25.36 -25.86 -21.71
CA LYS A 101 -26.79 -25.63 -21.40
C LYS A 101 -27.09 -25.49 -19.92
N ILE A 102 -26.37 -26.23 -19.06
CA ILE A 102 -26.49 -26.10 -17.61
C ILE A 102 -25.96 -24.73 -17.20
N LEU A 103 -24.77 -24.34 -17.68
CA LEU A 103 -24.16 -23.05 -17.36
C LEU A 103 -25.05 -21.88 -17.81
N ASP A 104 -25.59 -21.93 -19.03
CA ASP A 104 -26.53 -20.93 -19.56
C ASP A 104 -27.81 -20.82 -18.70
N ARG A 105 -28.37 -21.94 -18.25
CA ARG A 105 -29.57 -21.95 -17.38
C ARG A 105 -29.35 -21.22 -16.05
N TYR A 106 -28.16 -21.35 -15.48
CA TYR A 106 -27.79 -20.74 -14.20
C TYR A 106 -27.13 -19.36 -14.37
N ASP A 107 -27.07 -18.83 -15.60
CA ASP A 107 -26.39 -17.57 -15.92
C ASP A 107 -24.91 -17.56 -15.47
N ILE A 108 -24.23 -18.69 -15.64
CA ILE A 108 -22.83 -18.87 -15.25
C ILE A 108 -21.91 -18.58 -16.43
N ASN A 109 -21.06 -17.57 -16.26
CA ASN A 109 -20.03 -17.25 -17.24
C ASN A 109 -18.81 -18.17 -17.09
N ILE A 110 -18.18 -18.48 -18.23
CA ILE A 110 -16.94 -19.27 -18.27
C ILE A 110 -15.76 -18.30 -18.31
N SER A 111 -14.99 -18.25 -17.22
CA SER A 111 -13.79 -17.41 -17.10
C SER A 111 -12.54 -18.06 -17.71
N TYR A 112 -12.56 -19.39 -17.90
CA TYR A 112 -11.47 -20.17 -18.48
C TYR A 112 -12.00 -21.50 -19.00
N ILE A 113 -11.46 -21.99 -20.11
CA ILE A 113 -11.72 -23.34 -20.60
C ILE A 113 -10.47 -23.87 -21.30
N ASN A 114 -10.09 -25.09 -20.98
CA ASN A 114 -9.07 -25.83 -21.69
C ASN A 114 -9.48 -27.30 -21.76
N SER A 115 -9.16 -27.96 -22.87
CA SER A 115 -9.50 -29.36 -23.11
C SER A 115 -8.28 -30.12 -23.59
N ASN A 116 -8.01 -31.27 -22.97
CA ASN A 116 -6.98 -32.20 -23.44
C ASN A 116 -7.61 -33.57 -23.70
N GLU A 117 -7.25 -34.17 -24.84
CA GLU A 117 -7.63 -35.54 -25.19
C GLU A 117 -6.87 -36.53 -24.30
N GLU A 118 -7.59 -37.51 -23.76
CA GLU A 118 -7.06 -38.63 -23.00
C GLU A 118 -7.38 -39.93 -23.75
N ASP A 119 -6.32 -40.57 -24.28
CA ASP A 119 -6.35 -41.90 -24.91
C ASP A 119 -7.36 -42.08 -26.07
N GLY A 120 -7.78 -41.00 -26.74
CA GLY A 120 -8.73 -41.03 -27.87
C GLY A 120 -10.13 -41.53 -27.54
N LYS A 121 -10.50 -41.54 -26.25
CA LYS A 121 -11.82 -41.99 -25.77
C LYS A 121 -12.51 -40.97 -24.89
N PHE A 122 -11.72 -40.15 -24.21
CA PHE A 122 -12.21 -39.14 -23.30
C PHE A 122 -11.51 -37.81 -23.56
N GLN A 123 -12.18 -36.72 -23.21
CA GLN A 123 -11.59 -35.39 -23.15
C GLN A 123 -11.79 -34.84 -21.74
N ASN A 124 -10.73 -34.28 -21.16
CA ASN A 124 -10.80 -33.59 -19.88
C ASN A 124 -10.96 -32.10 -20.12
N PHE A 125 -12.10 -31.55 -19.71
CA PHE A 125 -12.39 -30.12 -19.79
C PHE A 125 -12.13 -29.46 -18.44
N LYS A 126 -11.06 -28.68 -18.36
CA LYS A 126 -10.72 -27.85 -17.20
C LYS A 126 -11.37 -26.48 -17.40
N MET A 127 -12.35 -26.13 -16.58
CA MET A 127 -13.16 -24.92 -16.73
C MET A 127 -13.15 -24.06 -15.47
N GLY A 128 -12.94 -22.75 -15.62
CA GLY A 128 -13.19 -21.74 -14.60
C GLY A 128 -14.61 -21.20 -14.75
N LEU A 129 -15.45 -21.38 -13.73
CA LEU A 129 -16.84 -20.98 -13.69
C LEU A 129 -16.97 -19.75 -12.79
N LEU A 130 -17.39 -18.62 -13.35
CA LEU A 130 -17.66 -17.38 -12.62
C LEU A 130 -19.09 -17.40 -12.10
N ILE A 131 -19.24 -17.45 -10.78
CA ILE A 131 -20.51 -17.62 -10.08
C ILE A 131 -20.71 -16.42 -9.15
N GLU A 132 -21.65 -15.55 -9.50
CA GLU A 132 -21.98 -14.33 -8.75
C GLU A 132 -22.77 -14.61 -7.46
N ASN A 133 -23.45 -15.76 -7.39
CA ASN A 133 -24.19 -16.18 -6.20
C ASN A 133 -23.64 -17.51 -5.66
N PRO A 134 -22.89 -17.49 -4.55
CA PRO A 134 -22.31 -18.71 -3.97
C PRO A 134 -23.31 -19.81 -3.63
N ALA A 135 -24.60 -19.49 -3.42
CA ALA A 135 -25.63 -20.49 -3.16
C ALA A 135 -25.90 -21.40 -4.39
N LEU A 136 -25.60 -20.93 -5.61
CA LEU A 136 -25.83 -21.68 -6.85
C LEU A 136 -24.75 -22.74 -7.13
N ILE A 137 -23.58 -22.62 -6.48
CA ILE A 137 -22.43 -23.50 -6.70
C ILE A 137 -22.83 -24.97 -6.65
N LYS A 138 -23.51 -25.38 -5.57
CA LYS A 138 -23.89 -26.77 -5.38
C LYS A 138 -24.84 -27.26 -6.48
N CYS A 139 -25.84 -26.45 -6.83
CA CYS A 139 -26.82 -26.81 -7.86
C CYS A 139 -26.15 -26.99 -9.23
N VAL A 140 -25.23 -26.10 -9.60
CA VAL A 140 -24.49 -26.18 -10.88
C VAL A 140 -23.62 -27.44 -10.93
N LEU A 141 -22.90 -27.75 -9.84
CA LEU A 141 -22.02 -28.92 -9.78
C LEU A 141 -22.81 -30.23 -9.75
N ASP A 142 -23.91 -30.29 -9.00
CA ASP A 142 -24.79 -31.46 -8.93
C ASP A 142 -25.37 -31.76 -10.33
N ASP A 143 -25.92 -30.76 -11.03
CA ASP A 143 -26.49 -30.93 -12.39
C ASP A 143 -25.44 -31.39 -13.42
N ILE A 144 -24.19 -30.92 -13.34
CA ILE A 144 -23.11 -31.39 -14.23
C ILE A 144 -22.73 -32.83 -13.88
N SER A 145 -22.67 -33.17 -12.59
CA SER A 145 -22.28 -34.49 -12.09
C SER A 145 -23.26 -35.61 -12.49
N GLU A 146 -24.52 -35.28 -12.76
CA GLU A 146 -25.52 -36.22 -13.28
C GLU A 146 -25.17 -36.74 -14.68
N ILE A 147 -24.42 -35.95 -15.46
CA ILE A 147 -24.12 -36.23 -16.87
C ILE A 147 -22.69 -36.73 -17.03
N TYR A 148 -21.73 -36.11 -16.33
CA TYR A 148 -20.31 -36.42 -16.45
C TYR A 148 -19.61 -36.47 -15.10
N PRO A 149 -18.57 -37.32 -14.94
CA PRO A 149 -17.66 -37.22 -13.81
C PRO A 149 -17.04 -35.82 -13.74
N ILE A 150 -17.16 -35.19 -12.58
CA ILE A 150 -16.64 -33.84 -12.30
C ILE A 150 -15.79 -33.89 -11.03
N ASP A 151 -14.58 -33.35 -11.13
CA ASP A 151 -13.69 -33.12 -10.01
C ASP A 151 -13.57 -31.62 -9.77
N ILE A 152 -13.84 -31.19 -8.54
CA ILE A 152 -13.48 -29.83 -8.13
C ILE A 152 -11.97 -29.84 -7.89
N ILE A 153 -11.24 -29.05 -8.67
CA ILE A 153 -9.80 -28.99 -8.49
C ILE A 153 -9.52 -28.02 -7.35
N ASN A 154 -9.22 -28.56 -6.16
CA ASN A 154 -8.57 -27.80 -5.10
C ASN A 154 -7.13 -27.53 -5.53
N TYR A 155 -6.91 -26.36 -6.12
CA TYR A 155 -5.59 -25.93 -6.55
C TYR A 155 -4.69 -25.62 -5.36
N ALA A 156 -3.87 -26.59 -4.96
CA ALA A 156 -2.63 -26.31 -4.27
C ALA A 156 -1.61 -25.80 -5.30
N GLU A 157 -1.21 -24.53 -5.13
CA GLU A 157 0.03 -23.80 -5.49
C GLU A 157 0.93 -24.16 -6.71
N GLU A 158 0.68 -25.16 -7.56
CA GLU A 158 1.72 -25.67 -8.50
C GLU A 158 1.29 -25.87 -9.98
N GLU A 159 0.50 -24.98 -10.60
CA GLU A 159 0.40 -24.95 -12.08
C GLU A 159 0.66 -23.54 -12.65
N PRO A 160 1.79 -23.32 -13.36
CA PRO A 160 2.24 -21.99 -13.81
C PRO A 160 1.55 -21.43 -15.06
N ASN A 161 0.54 -22.09 -15.62
CA ASN A 161 -0.06 -21.73 -16.92
C ASN A 161 -1.60 -21.77 -16.91
N LEU A 162 -2.22 -21.05 -15.96
CA LEU A 162 -3.64 -20.69 -16.07
C LEU A 162 -3.77 -19.21 -16.41
N ASP A 163 -4.79 -18.91 -17.22
CA ASP A 163 -5.15 -17.55 -17.65
C ASP A 163 -5.10 -16.56 -16.47
N ASN A 164 -4.51 -15.39 -16.70
CA ASN A 164 -4.28 -14.35 -15.69
C ASN A 164 -5.58 -14.00 -14.92
N THR A 165 -6.73 -14.35 -15.49
CA THR A 165 -8.10 -14.07 -15.05
C THR A 165 -8.41 -14.61 -13.68
N ILE A 166 -8.20 -15.91 -13.53
CA ILE A 166 -8.49 -16.64 -12.31
C ILE A 166 -7.56 -16.16 -11.19
N PHE A 167 -6.32 -15.80 -11.55
CA PHE A 167 -5.34 -15.31 -10.60
C PHE A 167 -5.79 -13.99 -9.95
N TYR A 168 -6.20 -12.99 -10.73
CA TYR A 168 -6.64 -11.70 -10.17
C TYR A 168 -7.89 -11.83 -9.29
N ILE A 169 -8.84 -12.67 -9.68
CA ILE A 169 -10.05 -12.92 -8.88
C ILE A 169 -9.69 -13.60 -7.57
N ARG A 170 -8.75 -14.56 -7.57
CA ARG A 170 -8.25 -15.19 -6.33
C ARG A 170 -7.54 -14.18 -5.44
N MET A 171 -6.65 -13.38 -6.01
CA MET A 171 -5.91 -12.33 -5.31
C MET A 171 -6.87 -11.32 -4.67
N GLY A 172 -7.89 -10.87 -5.42
CA GLY A 172 -8.94 -9.98 -4.91
C GLY A 172 -9.71 -10.59 -3.74
N ASN A 173 -10.23 -11.81 -3.92
CA ASN A 173 -10.95 -12.54 -2.87
C ASN A 173 -10.09 -12.78 -1.61
N GLU A 174 -8.80 -13.07 -1.78
CA GLU A 174 -7.88 -13.29 -0.68
C GLU A 174 -7.65 -12.01 0.12
N ILE A 175 -7.37 -10.90 -0.56
CA ILE A 175 -7.12 -9.59 0.07
C ILE A 175 -8.39 -9.02 0.72
N GLN A 176 -9.53 -9.21 0.06
CA GLN A 176 -10.83 -8.86 0.62
C GLN A 176 -11.06 -9.56 1.97
N LYS A 177 -10.73 -10.85 2.07
CA LYS A 177 -10.85 -11.61 3.32
C LYS A 177 -9.81 -11.20 4.36
N LEU A 178 -8.56 -10.97 3.94
CA LEU A 178 -7.46 -10.62 4.86
C LEU A 178 -7.70 -9.29 5.58
N PHE A 179 -8.24 -8.29 4.89
CA PHE A 179 -8.43 -6.94 5.45
C PHE A 179 -9.90 -6.49 5.54
N ASN A 180 -10.86 -7.38 5.25
CA ASN A 180 -12.28 -7.06 5.20
C ASN A 180 -12.60 -5.85 4.29
N LEU A 181 -11.98 -5.82 3.10
CA LEU A 181 -12.12 -4.70 2.17
C LEU A 181 -13.50 -4.71 1.49
N GLY A 182 -14.04 -3.53 1.20
CA GLY A 182 -15.14 -3.39 0.24
C GLY A 182 -14.68 -3.71 -1.18
N THR A 183 -15.65 -3.90 -2.10
CA THR A 183 -15.33 -4.25 -3.49
C THR A 183 -14.50 -3.18 -4.20
N ASP A 184 -14.81 -1.89 -3.99
CA ASP A 184 -14.07 -0.79 -4.61
C ASP A 184 -12.58 -0.79 -4.23
N LYS A 185 -12.28 -0.99 -2.95
CA LYS A 185 -10.90 -1.07 -2.44
C LYS A 185 -10.19 -2.34 -2.89
N THR A 186 -10.91 -3.45 -3.02
CA THR A 186 -10.38 -4.69 -3.60
C THR A 186 -10.00 -4.48 -5.07
N MET A 187 -10.84 -3.78 -5.84
CA MET A 187 -10.56 -3.46 -7.24
C MET A 187 -9.41 -2.46 -7.38
N GLU A 188 -9.34 -1.45 -6.52
CA GLU A 188 -8.21 -0.53 -6.44
C GLU A 188 -6.90 -1.30 -6.17
N PHE A 189 -6.91 -2.24 -5.22
CA PHE A 189 -5.76 -3.09 -4.93
C PHE A 189 -5.30 -3.88 -6.15
N ILE A 190 -6.22 -4.50 -6.90
CA ILE A 190 -5.90 -5.24 -8.12
C ILE A 190 -5.26 -4.31 -9.18
N CYS A 191 -5.83 -3.12 -9.36
CA CYS A 191 -5.33 -2.13 -10.31
C CYS A 191 -3.90 -1.65 -9.98
N GLU A 192 -3.62 -1.42 -8.69
CA GLU A 192 -2.31 -0.97 -8.23
C GLU A 192 -1.28 -2.10 -8.23
N SER A 193 -1.70 -3.33 -7.91
CA SER A 193 -0.88 -4.53 -8.13
C SER A 193 -0.46 -4.64 -9.59
N ASN A 194 -1.41 -4.49 -10.53
CA ASN A 194 -1.13 -4.50 -11.96
C ASN A 194 -0.24 -3.32 -12.38
N ARG A 195 -0.29 -2.17 -11.70
CA ARG A 195 0.64 -1.05 -11.96
C ARG A 195 2.06 -1.46 -11.63
N VAL A 196 2.27 -2.06 -10.46
CA VAL A 196 3.59 -2.55 -10.05
C VAL A 196 4.11 -3.58 -11.05
N PHE A 197 3.25 -4.49 -11.51
CA PHE A 197 3.63 -5.44 -12.56
C PHE A 197 4.02 -4.74 -13.88
N GLN A 198 3.20 -3.84 -14.40
CA GLN A 198 3.48 -3.11 -15.64
C GLN A 198 4.83 -2.37 -15.56
N MET A 199 5.13 -1.79 -14.41
CA MET A 199 6.41 -1.13 -14.14
C MET A 199 7.60 -2.10 -14.13
N LEU A 200 7.44 -3.29 -13.52
CA LEU A 200 8.50 -4.29 -13.43
C LEU A 200 8.63 -5.15 -14.70
N GLN A 201 7.63 -5.13 -15.58
CA GLN A 201 7.61 -5.89 -16.83
C GLN A 201 8.79 -5.52 -17.74
N ASP A 202 9.16 -4.24 -17.79
CA ASP A 202 10.32 -3.75 -18.56
C ASP A 202 11.65 -4.34 -18.07
N ARG A 203 11.68 -4.92 -16.87
CA ARG A 203 12.84 -5.62 -16.27
C ARG A 203 12.78 -7.13 -16.44
N GLY A 204 11.78 -7.65 -17.17
CA GLY A 204 11.60 -9.08 -17.43
C GLY A 204 10.91 -9.84 -16.29
N GLU A 205 10.29 -9.13 -15.33
CA GLU A 205 9.51 -9.77 -14.27
C GLU A 205 8.18 -10.31 -14.82
N THR A 206 7.66 -11.37 -14.19
CA THR A 206 6.40 -12.02 -14.60
C THR A 206 5.25 -11.58 -13.69
N PRO A 207 3.98 -11.60 -14.18
CA PRO A 207 2.82 -11.25 -13.35
C PRO A 207 2.77 -12.08 -12.06
N ASN A 208 2.95 -13.40 -12.18
CA ASN A 208 2.88 -14.32 -11.04
C ASN A 208 3.86 -13.92 -9.94
N LYS A 209 5.13 -13.66 -10.29
CA LYS A 209 6.15 -13.30 -9.30
C LYS A 209 5.84 -11.95 -8.65
N VAL A 210 5.46 -10.93 -9.41
CA VAL A 210 5.14 -9.62 -8.84
C VAL A 210 3.96 -9.71 -7.88
N PHE A 211 2.90 -10.41 -8.27
CA PHE A 211 1.72 -10.54 -7.43
C PHE A 211 1.94 -11.45 -6.23
N GLU A 212 2.77 -12.47 -6.33
CA GLU A 212 3.24 -13.24 -5.16
C GLU A 212 3.90 -12.34 -4.14
N TYR A 213 4.78 -11.41 -4.56
CA TYR A 213 5.40 -10.44 -3.65
C TYR A 213 4.39 -9.47 -3.04
N VAL A 214 3.40 -9.00 -3.80
CA VAL A 214 2.33 -8.14 -3.27
C VAL A 214 1.49 -8.90 -2.23
N LEU A 215 1.09 -10.14 -2.53
CA LEU A 215 0.36 -11.01 -1.60
C LEU A 215 1.22 -11.35 -0.38
N HIS A 216 2.52 -11.57 -0.55
CA HIS A 216 3.45 -11.81 0.55
C HIS A 216 3.46 -10.62 1.51
N LEU A 217 3.59 -9.40 1.00
CA LEU A 217 3.55 -8.18 1.80
C LEU A 217 2.24 -8.07 2.60
N ALA A 218 1.10 -8.24 1.94
CA ALA A 218 -0.21 -8.21 2.57
C ALA A 218 -0.35 -9.29 3.66
N LYS A 219 0.00 -10.55 3.35
CA LYS A 219 -0.05 -11.67 4.30
C LYS A 219 0.87 -11.44 5.48
N PHE A 220 2.06 -10.91 5.25
CA PHE A 220 3.01 -10.58 6.31
C PHE A 220 2.37 -9.57 7.27
N MET A 221 1.85 -8.46 6.75
CA MET A 221 1.26 -7.42 7.60
C MET A 221 0.02 -7.92 8.37
N SER A 222 -0.84 -8.69 7.71
CA SER A 222 -2.01 -9.31 8.34
C SER A 222 -1.63 -10.33 9.42
N ARG A 223 -0.53 -11.07 9.25
CA ARG A 223 -0.08 -12.11 10.18
C ARG A 223 0.32 -11.53 11.53
N TYR A 224 0.98 -10.37 11.53
CA TYR A 224 1.48 -9.71 12.74
C TYR A 224 0.44 -8.76 13.35
N ARG A 225 -0.84 -9.14 13.40
CA ARG A 225 -1.90 -8.39 14.09
C ARG A 225 -2.37 -9.12 15.34
N GLY A 226 -3.08 -8.40 16.21
CA GLY A 226 -3.63 -8.92 17.46
C GLY A 226 -2.55 -9.53 18.34
N GLU A 227 -2.77 -10.76 18.83
CA GLU A 227 -1.82 -11.48 19.70
C GLU A 227 -0.46 -11.76 19.03
N ASN A 228 -0.39 -11.72 17.70
CA ASN A 228 0.86 -11.91 16.97
C ASN A 228 1.68 -10.61 16.82
N PHE A 229 1.10 -9.45 17.16
CA PHE A 229 1.83 -8.19 17.17
C PHE A 229 2.73 -8.12 18.42
N ASN A 230 3.96 -8.59 18.27
CA ASN A 230 4.95 -8.66 19.36
C ASN A 230 6.16 -7.77 19.03
N PRO A 231 6.05 -6.43 19.23
CA PRO A 231 7.17 -5.53 19.02
C PRO A 231 8.22 -5.70 20.11
N ASP A 232 9.49 -5.45 19.78
CA ASP A 232 10.51 -5.28 20.82
C ASP A 232 10.33 -3.89 21.44
N ILE A 233 10.22 -3.84 22.77
CA ILE A 233 10.07 -2.60 23.51
C ILE A 233 11.24 -2.42 24.45
N THR A 234 12.03 -1.39 24.23
CA THR A 234 13.17 -1.02 25.09
C THR A 234 13.00 0.37 25.67
N LYS A 235 13.69 0.63 26.79
CA LYS A 235 13.69 1.92 27.49
C LYS A 235 15.11 2.35 27.77
N HIS A 236 15.41 3.62 27.54
CA HIS A 236 16.73 4.22 27.75
C HIS A 236 16.57 5.50 28.54
N GLN A 237 17.30 5.65 29.63
CA GLN A 237 17.31 6.91 30.38
C GLN A 237 18.21 7.90 29.62
N ILE A 238 17.63 9.04 29.20
CA ILE A 238 18.33 10.03 28.38
C ILE A 238 18.91 11.15 29.25
N THR A 239 18.10 11.69 30.16
CA THR A 239 18.53 12.62 31.22
C THR A 239 17.92 12.17 32.54
N ASP A 240 18.16 12.88 33.65
CA ASP A 240 17.46 12.59 34.91
C ASP A 240 15.92 12.75 34.81
N LYS A 241 15.43 13.46 33.79
CA LYS A 241 14.00 13.79 33.62
C LYS A 241 13.35 13.11 32.44
N ILE A 242 14.13 12.66 31.45
CA ILE A 242 13.60 12.14 30.19
C ILE A 242 14.02 10.70 29.97
N THR A 243 13.01 9.87 29.69
CA THR A 243 13.18 8.48 29.27
C THR A 243 12.75 8.36 27.81
N LEU A 244 13.59 7.71 27.00
CA LEU A 244 13.26 7.30 25.65
C LEU A 244 12.68 5.89 25.67
N HIS A 245 11.49 5.73 25.11
CA HIS A 245 10.86 4.45 24.86
C HIS A 245 10.95 4.15 23.37
N VAL A 246 11.34 2.93 23.03
CA VAL A 246 11.51 2.50 21.65
C VAL A 246 10.66 1.28 21.43
N ILE A 247 9.84 1.33 20.40
CA ILE A 247 8.98 0.24 19.96
C ILE A 247 9.41 -0.12 18.55
N GLU A 248 9.84 -1.36 18.36
CA GLU A 248 10.26 -1.91 17.08
C GLU A 248 9.26 -2.97 16.62
N PRO A 249 8.29 -2.63 15.75
CA PRO A 249 7.31 -3.59 15.24
C PRO A 249 7.95 -4.73 14.43
N PRO A 250 7.25 -5.88 14.26
CA PRO A 250 7.68 -6.95 13.37
C PRO A 250 7.87 -6.50 11.91
N CYS A 251 7.08 -5.51 11.47
CA CYS A 251 7.19 -4.89 10.14
C CYS A 251 8.18 -3.71 10.09
N GLY A 252 9.01 -3.51 11.13
CA GLY A 252 9.87 -2.32 11.21
C GLY A 252 9.05 -1.04 11.43
N SER A 253 9.58 0.09 10.95
CA SER A 253 9.02 1.44 11.12
C SER A 253 8.88 1.79 12.60
N ASN A 254 10.04 1.98 13.21
CA ASN A 254 10.19 2.19 14.64
C ASN A 254 9.40 3.41 15.12
N THR A 255 8.84 3.31 16.33
CA THR A 255 8.22 4.43 17.03
C THR A 255 9.04 4.78 18.25
N TYR A 256 9.47 6.04 18.32
CA TYR A 256 10.25 6.56 19.44
C TYR A 256 9.39 7.53 20.27
N ILE A 257 9.46 7.43 21.59
CA ILE A 257 8.65 8.25 22.49
C ILE A 257 9.53 8.77 23.62
N LEU A 258 9.73 10.09 23.67
CA LEU A 258 10.37 10.77 24.78
C LEU A 258 9.29 11.10 25.83
N ASP A 259 9.54 10.67 27.07
CA ASP A 259 8.64 10.85 28.21
C ASP A 259 9.33 11.68 29.29
N ASN A 260 8.73 12.80 29.69
CA ASN A 260 9.21 13.66 30.80
C ASN A 260 8.38 13.53 32.09
N GLY A 261 7.50 12.52 32.18
CA GLY A 261 6.53 12.28 33.24
C GLY A 261 5.20 13.02 33.10
N LYS A 262 5.16 14.13 32.34
CA LYS A 262 3.94 14.95 32.14
C LYS A 262 3.43 14.92 30.70
N ASP A 263 4.30 15.17 29.73
CA ASP A 263 4.01 15.28 28.30
C ASP A 263 4.76 14.18 27.53
N LEU A 264 4.30 13.85 26.32
CA LEU A 264 4.93 12.86 25.44
C LEU A 264 5.33 13.49 24.12
N LEU A 265 6.52 13.18 23.63
CA LEU A 265 6.97 13.54 22.29
C LEU A 265 7.24 12.27 21.49
N PHE A 266 6.42 12.02 20.49
CA PHE A 266 6.57 10.94 19.53
C PHE A 266 7.49 11.38 18.39
N ILE A 267 8.29 10.45 17.88
CA ILE A 267 9.02 10.59 16.62
C ILE A 267 8.62 9.38 15.77
N ASP A 268 7.89 9.66 14.70
CA ASP A 268 7.14 8.70 13.87
C ASP A 268 6.11 7.87 14.66
N THR A 269 5.30 7.12 13.93
CA THR A 269 4.10 6.46 14.49
C THR A 269 3.79 5.06 13.93
N GLY A 270 4.61 4.51 13.05
CA GLY A 270 4.37 3.16 12.50
C GLY A 270 3.21 3.12 11.49
N PHE A 271 2.75 1.91 11.17
CA PHE A 271 1.63 1.66 10.25
C PHE A 271 0.24 1.78 10.92
N ALA A 272 -0.74 2.29 10.16
CA ALA A 272 -2.14 2.43 10.60
C ALA A 272 -2.84 1.08 10.92
N ILE A 273 -2.41 -0.01 10.27
CA ILE A 273 -2.98 -1.36 10.48
C ILE A 273 -2.83 -1.87 11.92
N TYR A 274 -1.81 -1.38 12.61
CA TYR A 274 -1.47 -1.75 13.99
C TYR A 274 -2.00 -0.73 15.01
N SER A 275 -2.96 0.12 14.61
CA SER A 275 -3.49 1.18 15.47
C SER A 275 -4.06 0.66 16.79
N ASP A 276 -4.85 -0.40 16.77
CA ASP A 276 -5.43 -0.98 17.98
C ASP A 276 -4.33 -1.52 18.91
N GLU A 277 -3.38 -2.26 18.35
CA GLU A 277 -2.27 -2.87 19.08
C GLU A 277 -1.34 -1.80 19.69
N MET A 278 -0.96 -0.80 18.90
CA MET A 278 -0.11 0.31 19.35
C MET A 278 -0.81 1.17 20.42
N MET A 279 -2.10 1.48 20.25
CA MET A 279 -2.86 2.23 21.26
C MET A 279 -3.01 1.45 22.57
N SER A 280 -3.16 0.13 22.51
CA SER A 280 -3.14 -0.75 23.69
C SER A 280 -1.79 -0.71 24.41
N ILE A 281 -0.69 -0.77 23.65
CA ILE A 281 0.67 -0.64 24.16
C ILE A 281 0.87 0.72 24.84
N PHE A 282 0.47 1.82 24.19
CA PHE A 282 0.65 3.17 24.75
C PHE A 282 -0.10 3.35 26.08
N ARG A 283 -1.36 2.91 26.16
CA ARG A 283 -2.16 2.99 27.39
C ARG A 283 -1.62 2.12 28.52
N THR A 284 -0.91 1.05 28.17
CA THR A 284 -0.24 0.19 29.15
C THR A 284 1.09 0.78 29.60
N MET A 285 1.84 1.41 28.68
CA MET A 285 3.16 1.98 28.97
C MET A 285 3.11 3.31 29.73
N PHE A 286 2.10 4.15 29.45
CA PHE A 286 2.02 5.50 29.96
C PHE A 286 0.75 5.70 30.80
N GLU A 287 0.93 6.03 32.08
CA GLU A 287 -0.19 6.33 32.96
C GLU A 287 -0.98 7.55 32.43
N ASN A 288 -2.31 7.45 32.48
CA ASN A 288 -3.22 8.50 32.01
C ASN A 288 -2.96 8.96 30.56
N PHE A 289 -2.44 8.06 29.70
CA PHE A 289 -2.03 8.33 28.32
C PHE A 289 -3.00 9.24 27.56
N ASP A 290 -4.29 8.92 27.56
CA ASP A 290 -5.30 9.67 26.79
C ASP A 290 -5.38 11.16 27.20
N SER A 291 -5.08 11.49 28.46
CA SER A 291 -5.12 12.87 28.99
C SER A 291 -3.80 13.64 28.92
N ARG A 292 -2.68 12.96 28.64
CA ARG A 292 -1.36 13.62 28.56
C ARG A 292 -1.29 14.49 27.31
N ASN A 293 -0.58 15.62 27.39
CA ASN A 293 -0.25 16.40 26.20
C ASN A 293 0.74 15.60 25.34
N LYS A 294 0.51 15.61 24.04
CA LYS A 294 1.30 14.87 23.06
C LYS A 294 1.73 15.80 21.94
N LYS A 295 2.95 15.59 21.47
CA LYS A 295 3.49 16.16 20.23
C LYS A 295 4.01 15.03 19.38
N ILE A 296 3.93 15.16 18.06
CA ILE A 296 4.49 14.19 17.12
C ILE A 296 5.44 14.93 16.19
N LEU A 297 6.67 14.48 16.09
CA LEU A 297 7.58 14.81 15.00
C LEU A 297 7.54 13.67 13.99
N ILE A 298 7.55 14.00 12.70
CA ILE A 298 7.70 13.00 11.65
C ILE A 298 9.06 13.15 10.98
N THR A 299 9.72 12.05 10.67
CA THR A 299 10.96 12.09 9.89
C THR A 299 10.64 12.31 8.42
N HIS A 300 9.55 11.75 7.92
CA HIS A 300 9.08 11.94 6.54
C HIS A 300 7.63 11.45 6.38
N ALA A 301 7.02 11.73 5.23
CA ALA A 301 5.59 11.53 4.98
C ALA A 301 5.19 10.12 4.48
N ASP A 302 6.04 9.10 4.65
CA ASP A 302 5.63 7.74 4.30
C ASP A 302 4.60 7.18 5.29
N VAL A 303 3.72 6.33 4.77
CA VAL A 303 2.56 5.79 5.48
C VAL A 303 2.94 4.91 6.67
N ASP A 304 4.12 4.33 6.65
CA ASP A 304 4.64 3.48 7.71
C ASP A 304 5.35 4.26 8.82
N HIS A 305 5.60 5.55 8.61
CA HIS A 305 6.04 6.47 9.66
C HIS A 305 4.89 7.37 10.15
N CYS A 306 3.87 7.56 9.33
CA CYS A 306 2.76 8.48 9.57
C CYS A 306 1.42 7.81 9.90
N GLY A 307 1.39 6.49 10.10
CA GLY A 307 0.16 5.70 10.16
C GLY A 307 -0.80 6.08 11.28
N LEU A 308 -0.32 6.48 12.45
CA LEU A 308 -1.19 6.84 13.59
C LEU A 308 -1.40 8.35 13.75
N LEU A 309 -0.96 9.17 12.80
CA LEU A 309 -1.17 10.62 12.90
C LEU A 309 -2.66 11.00 12.97
N SER A 310 -3.54 10.26 12.29
CA SER A 310 -5.00 10.46 12.34
C SER A 310 -5.67 9.87 13.59
N VAL A 311 -4.94 9.04 14.35
CA VAL A 311 -5.47 8.31 15.53
C VAL A 311 -5.04 8.98 16.84
N ILE A 312 -3.78 9.38 16.94
CA ILE A 312 -3.22 10.01 18.14
C ILE A 312 -3.60 11.50 18.13
N ASP A 313 -4.30 11.95 19.17
CA ASP A 313 -4.62 13.36 19.39
C ASP A 313 -3.38 14.13 19.87
N ALA A 314 -2.75 14.88 18.97
CA ALA A 314 -1.48 15.58 19.19
C ALA A 314 -1.21 16.66 18.12
N ASP A 315 -0.47 17.70 18.47
CA ASP A 315 0.11 18.60 17.46
C ASP A 315 1.18 17.86 16.64
N ILE A 316 1.14 18.00 15.31
CA ILE A 316 2.04 17.34 14.37
C ILE A 316 3.06 18.38 13.88
N TYR A 317 4.32 18.19 14.24
CA TYR A 317 5.44 19.05 13.90
C TYR A 317 6.19 18.47 12.70
N LEU A 318 6.29 19.26 11.62
CA LEU A 318 6.84 18.83 10.34
C LEU A 318 7.32 20.02 9.52
N ASN A 319 8.17 19.79 8.52
CA ASN A 319 8.51 20.84 7.56
C ASN A 319 7.39 21.06 6.54
N GLU A 320 7.52 22.16 5.78
CA GLU A 320 6.55 22.53 4.74
C GLU A 320 6.39 21.45 3.67
N LYS A 321 7.48 20.79 3.27
CA LYS A 321 7.48 19.76 2.22
C LYS A 321 6.70 18.51 2.64
N SER A 322 6.90 18.01 3.87
CA SER A 322 6.12 16.90 4.40
C SER A 322 4.65 17.29 4.60
N ALA A 323 4.37 18.52 5.05
CA ALA A 323 3.00 19.02 5.18
C ALA A 323 2.26 19.04 3.84
N GLN A 324 2.92 19.52 2.78
CA GLN A 324 2.37 19.50 1.42
C GLN A 324 2.13 18.07 0.94
N SER A 325 3.03 17.13 1.25
CA SER A 325 2.84 15.70 0.96
C SER A 325 1.55 15.17 1.59
N LEU A 326 1.40 15.32 2.92
CA LEU A 326 0.21 14.84 3.64
C LEU A 326 -1.08 15.56 3.20
N GLN A 327 -1.01 16.85 2.87
CA GLN A 327 -2.15 17.59 2.30
C GLN A 327 -2.56 17.05 0.93
N LYS A 328 -1.60 16.76 0.03
CA LYS A 328 -1.87 16.11 -1.25
C LYS A 328 -2.57 14.77 -1.04
N GLN A 329 -2.11 13.96 -0.10
CA GLN A 329 -2.76 12.69 0.27
C GLN A 329 -4.22 12.89 0.70
N SER A 330 -4.49 13.86 1.58
CA SER A 330 -5.86 14.18 2.04
C SER A 330 -6.81 14.62 0.91
N GLN A 331 -6.25 15.18 -0.16
CA GLN A 331 -6.97 15.67 -1.34
C GLN A 331 -7.04 14.62 -2.46
N ASN A 332 -6.57 13.39 -2.22
CA ASN A 332 -6.41 12.34 -3.22
C ASN A 332 -5.55 12.77 -4.43
N LEU A 333 -4.56 13.64 -4.19
CA LEU A 333 -3.54 14.01 -5.17
C LEU A 333 -2.31 13.11 -4.99
N MET A 334 -1.51 12.98 -6.05
CA MET A 334 -0.21 12.32 -5.95
C MET A 334 0.69 13.15 -5.03
N ASP A 335 1.13 12.56 -3.93
CA ASP A 335 2.14 13.14 -3.07
C ASP A 335 3.55 13.02 -3.68
N TYR A 336 4.59 13.52 -2.99
CA TYR A 336 5.95 13.49 -3.51
C TYR A 336 6.52 12.07 -3.70
N ARG A 337 6.04 11.09 -2.93
CA ARG A 337 6.39 9.68 -3.13
C ARG A 337 5.74 9.17 -4.42
N GLU A 338 4.46 9.46 -4.61
CA GLU A 338 3.62 9.03 -5.72
C GLU A 338 3.93 9.73 -7.05
N GLU A 339 4.56 10.90 -7.04
CA GLU A 339 5.10 11.56 -8.24
C GLU A 339 6.20 10.73 -8.91
N ASN A 340 6.91 9.88 -8.15
CA ASN A 340 7.78 8.87 -8.71
C ASN A 340 6.98 7.66 -9.17
N ILE A 341 6.95 7.42 -10.49
CA ILE A 341 6.23 6.30 -11.10
C ILE A 341 6.65 4.94 -10.51
N PHE A 342 7.89 4.81 -10.04
CA PHE A 342 8.39 3.58 -9.44
C PHE A 342 7.80 3.30 -8.05
N CYS A 343 7.33 4.35 -7.37
CA CYS A 343 6.83 4.28 -6.01
C CYS A 343 5.30 4.31 -5.94
N LEU A 344 4.63 4.86 -6.96
CA LEU A 344 3.17 5.08 -6.98
C LEU A 344 2.35 3.83 -6.64
N GLY A 345 2.61 2.71 -7.31
CA GLY A 345 1.84 1.49 -7.12
C GLY A 345 1.98 0.92 -5.71
N TYR A 346 3.22 0.83 -5.22
CA TYR A 346 3.48 0.38 -3.84
C TYR A 346 2.88 1.33 -2.80
N SER A 347 3.05 2.65 -2.95
CA SER A 347 2.53 3.64 -2.00
C SER A 347 1.00 3.49 -1.83
N ARG A 348 0.27 3.35 -2.93
CA ARG A 348 -1.19 3.13 -2.90
C ARG A 348 -1.56 1.78 -2.30
N LEU A 349 -0.87 0.70 -2.66
CA LEU A 349 -1.06 -0.60 -2.02
C LEU A 349 -0.88 -0.48 -0.51
N SER A 350 0.16 0.22 -0.07
CA SER A 350 0.45 0.48 1.33
C SER A 350 -0.65 1.22 2.05
N ARG A 351 -1.29 2.20 1.42
CA ARG A 351 -2.49 2.86 1.98
C ARG A 351 -3.68 1.91 2.10
N ILE A 352 -3.90 1.06 1.09
CA ILE A 352 -5.05 0.14 1.04
C ILE A 352 -4.96 -0.91 2.15
N PHE A 353 -3.89 -1.70 2.21
CA PHE A 353 -3.81 -2.76 3.21
C PHE A 353 -3.59 -2.24 4.63
N SER A 354 -3.05 -1.02 4.79
CA SER A 354 -2.88 -0.42 6.11
C SER A 354 -4.13 0.30 6.63
N ASN A 355 -5.16 0.46 5.79
CA ASN A 355 -6.31 1.30 6.07
C ASN A 355 -5.89 2.73 6.49
N TYR A 356 -4.88 3.27 5.79
CA TYR A 356 -4.30 4.57 6.10
C TYR A 356 -5.29 5.71 5.86
N VAL A 357 -5.37 6.61 6.84
CA VAL A 357 -6.14 7.86 6.74
C VAL A 357 -5.19 9.04 6.94
N PRO A 358 -5.06 9.95 5.95
CA PRO A 358 -4.27 11.16 6.09
C PRO A 358 -4.71 11.99 7.31
N PRO A 359 -3.77 12.62 8.05
CA PRO A 359 -4.12 13.41 9.23
C PRO A 359 -4.78 14.74 8.88
N ASP A 360 -5.49 15.32 9.85
CA ASP A 360 -6.05 16.67 9.73
C ASP A 360 -4.95 17.73 9.73
N SER A 361 -4.87 18.48 8.63
CA SER A 361 -3.93 19.58 8.43
C SER A 361 -4.06 20.72 9.45
N SER A 362 -5.19 20.84 10.16
CA SER A 362 -5.37 21.84 11.24
C SER A 362 -4.41 21.63 12.41
N ARG A 363 -3.88 20.41 12.56
CA ARG A 363 -2.92 20.02 13.61
C ARG A 363 -1.46 20.24 13.21
N PHE A 364 -1.19 20.77 12.02
CA PHE A 364 0.16 20.92 11.52
C PHE A 364 0.85 22.16 12.10
N ILE A 365 2.03 21.95 12.67
CA ILE A 365 2.93 22.99 13.16
C ILE A 365 4.19 22.95 12.27
N ILE A 366 4.31 23.94 11.39
CA ILE A 366 5.40 23.98 10.42
C ILE A 366 6.71 24.39 11.09
N ILE A 367 7.75 23.58 10.88
CA ILE A 367 9.12 23.85 11.31
C ILE A 367 9.92 24.40 10.12
N GLY A 368 10.63 25.49 10.38
CA GLY A 368 11.47 26.16 9.40
C GLY A 368 10.71 27.28 8.68
N GLU A 369 11.41 28.39 8.45
CA GLU A 369 10.92 29.52 7.69
C GLU A 369 11.89 29.80 6.55
N ASN A 370 11.37 30.05 5.35
CA ASN A 370 12.16 30.36 4.15
C ASN A 370 13.20 29.28 3.80
N VAL A 371 12.87 28.01 4.04
CA VAL A 371 13.69 26.88 3.61
C VAL A 371 13.64 26.82 2.08
N PRO A 372 14.79 26.70 1.37
CA PRO A 372 14.78 26.60 -0.09
C PRO A 372 13.95 25.42 -0.59
N GLU A 373 13.18 25.65 -1.66
CA GLU A 373 12.40 24.59 -2.33
C GLU A 373 13.32 23.45 -2.78
N GLU A 374 14.44 23.77 -3.41
CA GLU A 374 15.48 22.81 -3.76
C GLU A 374 16.81 23.14 -3.08
N HIS A 375 17.48 22.12 -2.55
CA HIS A 375 18.83 22.22 -2.01
C HIS A 375 19.50 20.83 -2.05
N ARG A 376 20.83 20.81 -1.86
CA ARG A 376 21.67 19.60 -1.96
C ARG A 376 22.30 19.20 -0.63
N GLU A 377 22.08 19.96 0.43
CA GLU A 377 22.78 19.85 1.70
C GLU A 377 21.84 19.38 2.81
N LEU A 378 22.38 18.93 3.93
CA LEU A 378 21.58 18.69 5.13
C LEU A 378 21.43 20.02 5.89
N LEU A 379 20.31 20.70 5.70
CA LEU A 379 20.09 22.07 6.19
C LEU A 379 19.46 22.06 7.58
N ARG A 380 20.04 22.78 8.54
CA ARG A 380 19.37 23.03 9.82
C ARG A 380 18.23 24.04 9.61
N ILE A 381 16.99 23.60 9.82
CA ILE A 381 15.80 24.43 9.58
C ILE A 381 15.17 24.97 10.87
N GLY A 382 15.48 24.38 12.03
CA GLY A 382 14.87 24.82 13.28
C GLY A 382 15.30 24.02 14.50
N SER A 383 14.48 24.10 15.55
CA SER A 383 14.63 23.28 16.75
C SER A 383 13.31 23.10 17.49
N VAL A 384 13.17 21.98 18.19
CA VAL A 384 12.02 21.67 19.05
C VAL A 384 12.52 21.35 20.45
N SER A 385 11.97 22.03 21.45
CA SER A 385 12.29 21.79 22.86
C SER A 385 11.28 20.84 23.50
N PHE A 386 11.79 19.92 24.32
CA PHE A 386 10.99 18.98 25.10
C PHE A 386 11.67 18.70 26.43
N GLY A 387 11.05 19.15 27.53
CA GLY A 387 11.67 19.10 28.86
C GLY A 387 13.01 19.84 28.89
N ASP A 388 14.08 19.14 29.25
CA ASP A 388 15.46 19.63 29.25
C ASP A 388 16.24 19.32 27.95
N LEU A 389 15.61 18.71 26.95
CA LEU A 389 16.22 18.47 25.63
C LEU A 389 15.84 19.56 24.62
N THR A 390 16.77 19.81 23.69
CA THR A 390 16.54 20.59 22.47
C THR A 390 16.97 19.78 21.27
N LEU A 391 16.00 19.44 20.42
CA LEU A 391 16.22 18.73 19.16
C LEU A 391 16.45 19.77 18.06
N GLU A 392 17.65 19.81 17.50
CA GLU A 392 17.93 20.50 16.24
C GLU A 392 17.23 19.74 15.11
N VAL A 393 16.51 20.46 14.26
CA VAL A 393 15.77 19.89 13.12
C VAL A 393 16.54 20.19 11.86
N TYR A 394 16.86 19.15 11.10
CA TYR A 394 17.52 19.20 9.82
C TYR A 394 16.61 18.69 8.72
N GLU A 395 16.64 19.31 7.55
CA GLU A 395 15.96 18.85 6.33
C GLU A 395 17.00 18.34 5.32
N GLY A 396 16.74 17.16 4.75
CA GLY A 396 17.54 16.60 3.66
C GLY A 396 17.10 17.07 2.27
N SER A 397 17.92 16.77 1.26
CA SER A 397 17.70 17.18 -0.12
C SER A 397 16.58 16.42 -0.84
N GLY A 398 15.95 15.44 -0.18
CA GLY A 398 14.86 14.65 -0.75
C GLY A 398 15.33 13.35 -1.39
N GLY A 399 16.39 12.75 -0.85
CA GLY A 399 16.94 11.50 -1.33
C GLY A 399 16.04 10.30 -1.08
N HIS A 400 15.69 10.06 0.19
CA HIS A 400 14.68 9.04 0.53
C HIS A 400 13.31 9.54 0.11
N LEU A 401 12.89 10.69 0.63
CA LEU A 401 11.64 11.38 0.29
C LEU A 401 11.83 12.89 0.36
N TYR A 402 11.20 13.64 -0.55
CA TYR A 402 11.21 15.09 -0.49
C TYR A 402 10.56 15.60 0.80
N GLY A 403 11.32 16.34 1.60
CA GLY A 403 10.92 16.75 2.94
C GLY A 403 11.39 15.83 4.07
N GLU A 404 12.26 14.85 3.81
CA GLU A 404 12.93 14.06 4.84
C GLU A 404 13.64 14.94 5.88
N MET A 405 13.54 14.56 7.16
CA MET A 405 14.08 15.29 8.29
C MET A 405 14.88 14.38 9.22
N VAL A 406 15.86 15.00 9.89
CA VAL A 406 16.68 14.39 10.95
C VAL A 406 16.58 15.25 12.20
N PHE A 407 16.49 14.60 13.37
CA PHE A 407 16.43 15.26 14.66
C PHE A 407 17.68 14.95 15.48
N LEU A 408 18.45 15.97 15.85
CA LEU A 408 19.69 15.83 16.61
C LEU A 408 19.55 16.50 17.98
N CYS A 409 19.76 15.75 19.05
CA CYS A 409 20.04 16.30 20.37
C CYS A 409 21.55 16.25 20.63
N ARG A 410 22.24 17.38 20.78
CA ARG A 410 23.70 17.41 21.03
C ARG A 410 24.12 16.99 22.42
N ASP A 411 23.22 17.05 23.39
CA ASP A 411 23.46 16.56 24.74
C ASP A 411 22.21 15.77 25.14
N PRO A 412 22.25 14.43 25.17
CA PRO A 412 23.44 13.56 25.28
C PRO A 412 23.90 12.89 23.95
N TRP A 413 23.77 13.54 22.79
CA TRP A 413 24.07 12.96 21.46
C TRP A 413 23.14 11.83 21.03
N ILE A 414 21.90 12.20 20.71
CA ILE A 414 20.88 11.31 20.14
C ILE A 414 20.47 11.82 18.77
N LEU A 415 20.41 10.92 17.80
CA LEU A 415 20.09 11.24 16.41
C LEU A 415 18.94 10.37 15.92
N PHE A 416 17.84 10.98 15.51
CA PHE A 416 16.73 10.30 14.85
C PHE A 416 16.81 10.56 13.35
N THR A 417 17.04 9.51 12.56
CA THR A 417 17.40 9.66 11.15
C THR A 417 16.26 9.36 10.17
N GLY A 418 15.16 8.77 10.66
CA GLY A 418 14.19 8.12 9.78
C GLY A 418 14.90 7.17 8.82
N ASP A 419 14.44 7.16 7.57
CA ASP A 419 14.94 6.24 6.54
C ASP A 419 16.16 6.74 5.76
N ILE A 420 16.67 7.93 6.07
CA ILE A 420 17.98 8.36 5.56
C ILE A 420 19.05 7.33 5.97
N TYR A 421 18.88 6.74 7.16
CA TYR A 421 19.68 5.64 7.64
C TYR A 421 18.83 4.54 8.29
N VAL A 422 19.09 3.29 7.89
CA VAL A 422 18.44 2.08 8.42
C VAL A 422 19.51 1.15 8.98
N ASN A 423 19.34 0.69 10.22
CA ASN A 423 20.25 -0.28 10.83
C ASN A 423 19.93 -1.71 10.37
N VAL A 424 20.37 -2.05 9.15
CA VAL A 424 20.15 -3.38 8.55
C VAL A 424 20.74 -4.51 9.40
N LYS A 425 21.84 -4.26 10.11
CA LYS A 425 22.50 -5.27 10.97
C LYS A 425 21.70 -5.58 12.23
N GLY A 426 20.88 -4.62 12.69
CA GLY A 426 20.00 -4.74 13.85
C GLY A 426 18.63 -5.34 13.53
N LEU A 427 18.38 -5.78 12.29
CA LEU A 427 17.09 -6.40 11.94
C LEU A 427 17.04 -7.86 12.39
N THR A 428 15.93 -8.24 13.01
CA THR A 428 15.58 -9.66 13.17
C THR A 428 15.32 -10.30 11.81
N LYS A 429 15.20 -11.64 11.78
CA LYS A 429 14.89 -12.36 10.54
C LYS A 429 13.57 -11.88 9.93
N GLU A 430 12.56 -11.69 10.76
CA GLU A 430 11.22 -11.23 10.38
C GLU A 430 11.28 -9.81 9.83
N ARG A 431 11.95 -8.89 10.52
CA ARG A 431 12.12 -7.51 10.03
C ARG A 431 12.93 -7.46 8.74
N SER A 432 13.94 -8.32 8.59
CA SER A 432 14.73 -8.42 7.35
C SER A 432 13.92 -8.95 6.17
N GLU A 433 13.02 -9.92 6.41
CA GLU A 433 12.08 -10.41 5.40
C GLU A 433 11.19 -9.27 4.92
N PHE A 434 10.55 -8.55 5.85
CA PHE A 434 9.69 -7.41 5.52
C PHE A 434 10.43 -6.31 4.75
N ASN A 435 11.59 -5.88 5.25
CA ASN A 435 12.40 -4.82 4.63
C ASN A 435 12.88 -5.17 3.21
N SER A 436 12.88 -6.45 2.83
CA SER A 436 13.27 -6.87 1.47
C SER A 436 12.15 -6.72 0.43
N LEU A 437 10.89 -6.60 0.87
CA LEU A 437 9.73 -6.58 -0.03
C LEU A 437 9.58 -5.25 -0.76
N ALA A 438 9.73 -4.12 -0.05
CA ALA A 438 9.57 -2.78 -0.64
C ALA A 438 10.59 -2.49 -1.75
N PRO A 439 11.91 -2.75 -1.58
CA PRO A 439 12.88 -2.57 -2.66
C PRO A 439 12.59 -3.41 -3.91
N TYR A 440 11.98 -4.59 -3.77
CA TYR A 440 11.57 -5.38 -4.93
C TYR A 440 10.39 -4.71 -5.66
N LEU A 441 9.33 -4.35 -4.93
CA LEU A 441 8.10 -3.79 -5.49
C LEU A 441 8.25 -2.35 -6.02
N MET A 442 9.22 -1.59 -5.51
CA MET A 442 9.47 -0.19 -5.90
C MET A 442 10.78 0.01 -6.66
N THR A 443 11.58 -1.05 -6.82
CA THR A 443 12.95 -1.02 -7.35
C THR A 443 14.00 -0.33 -6.47
N SER A 444 13.59 0.63 -5.66
CA SER A 444 14.36 1.35 -4.65
C SER A 444 13.38 1.97 -3.66
N VAL A 445 13.76 2.04 -2.38
CA VAL A 445 13.01 2.80 -1.37
C VAL A 445 13.29 4.32 -1.46
N ASN A 446 14.43 4.69 -2.05
CA ASN A 446 14.77 6.10 -2.28
C ASN A 446 14.09 6.63 -3.54
N VAL A 447 13.51 7.83 -3.47
CA VAL A 447 13.10 8.59 -4.68
C VAL A 447 14.33 8.92 -5.53
N ASN A 448 15.44 9.33 -4.90
CA ASN A 448 16.70 9.62 -5.54
C ASN A 448 17.87 9.01 -4.75
N SER A 449 18.38 7.88 -5.23
CA SER A 449 19.45 7.12 -4.57
C SER A 449 20.79 7.87 -4.46
N GLU A 450 21.09 8.79 -5.38
CA GLU A 450 22.30 9.61 -5.30
C GLU A 450 22.19 10.58 -4.11
N PHE A 451 21.07 11.28 -4.03
CA PHE A 451 20.81 12.25 -2.95
C PHE A 451 20.70 11.52 -1.61
N ALA A 452 20.07 10.35 -1.57
CA ALA A 452 19.97 9.55 -0.34
C ALA A 452 21.34 9.15 0.20
N LYS A 453 22.29 8.82 -0.69
CA LYS A 453 23.68 8.51 -0.32
C LYS A 453 24.40 9.74 0.22
N GLU A 454 24.21 10.90 -0.39
CA GLU A 454 24.78 12.18 0.07
C GLU A 454 24.22 12.57 1.44
N MET A 455 22.90 12.48 1.64
CA MET A 455 22.24 12.80 2.90
C MET A 455 22.67 11.86 4.01
N ARG A 456 22.76 10.54 3.75
CA ARG A 456 23.29 9.60 4.73
C ARG A 456 24.71 9.95 5.17
N LYS A 457 25.58 10.35 4.24
CA LYS A 457 26.94 10.81 4.59
C LYS A 457 26.89 12.08 5.45
N ALA A 458 26.07 13.06 5.07
CA ALA A 458 25.93 14.32 5.79
C ALA A 458 25.39 14.13 7.22
N VAL A 459 24.45 13.21 7.42
CA VAL A 459 23.90 12.87 8.75
C VAL A 459 25.01 12.41 9.70
N PHE A 460 25.88 11.50 9.26
CA PHE A 460 27.02 11.05 10.07
C PHE A 460 28.15 12.09 10.16
N GLU A 461 28.17 13.10 9.29
CA GLU A 461 29.08 14.25 9.40
C GLU A 461 28.68 15.22 10.52
N LEU A 462 27.43 15.20 10.99
CA LEU A 462 26.98 15.97 12.17
C LEU A 462 27.64 15.53 13.48
N ILE A 463 28.10 14.27 13.54
CA ILE A 463 28.74 13.68 14.70
C ILE A 463 30.24 14.03 14.67
N PRO A 464 30.80 14.66 15.71
CA PRO A 464 32.24 14.91 15.83
C PRO A 464 33.05 13.63 15.95
N GLU A 465 34.33 13.66 15.57
CA GLU A 465 35.27 12.56 15.80
C GLU A 465 35.47 12.33 17.31
N GLY A 466 35.48 11.07 17.74
CA GLY A 466 35.54 10.62 19.12
C GLY A 466 34.21 10.71 19.88
N GLN A 467 33.14 11.22 19.26
CA GLN A 467 31.85 11.39 19.93
C GLN A 467 31.04 10.10 19.89
N GLU A 468 30.65 9.62 21.08
CA GLU A 468 29.66 8.56 21.21
C GLU A 468 28.25 9.13 20.96
N SER A 469 27.44 8.43 20.17
CA SER A 469 26.10 8.88 19.80
C SER A 469 25.13 7.71 19.68
N MET A 470 23.90 7.91 20.17
CA MET A 470 22.80 6.98 20.02
C MET A 470 22.04 7.28 18.72
N ILE A 471 21.97 6.30 17.81
CA ILE A 471 21.30 6.43 16.52
C ILE A 471 19.96 5.68 16.56
N CYS A 472 18.90 6.44 16.36
CA CYS A 472 17.51 6.01 16.29
C CYS A 472 17.09 6.00 14.81
N SER A 473 17.26 4.86 14.16
CA SER A 473 16.98 4.67 12.72
C SER A 473 15.52 4.36 12.40
N GLY A 474 15.08 4.56 11.17
CA GLY A 474 13.69 4.26 10.76
C GLY A 474 13.32 2.78 10.94
N HIS A 475 14.27 1.87 10.68
CA HIS A 475 14.10 0.44 10.89
C HIS A 475 15.35 -0.18 11.55
N GLY A 476 15.11 -1.15 12.44
CA GLY A 476 16.16 -1.91 13.14
C GLY A 476 16.50 -1.34 14.50
N SER A 477 17.25 -2.10 15.29
CA SER A 477 17.52 -1.73 16.68
C SER A 477 18.31 -0.44 16.79
N ILE A 478 18.17 0.26 17.92
CA ILE A 478 19.07 1.36 18.26
C ILE A 478 20.52 0.88 18.21
N GLU A 479 21.41 1.72 17.71
CA GLU A 479 22.84 1.51 17.77
C GLU A 479 23.53 2.66 18.51
N THR A 480 24.59 2.33 19.23
CA THR A 480 25.54 3.32 19.75
C THR A 480 26.77 3.26 18.87
N ILE A 481 27.15 4.41 18.32
CA ILE A 481 28.35 4.53 17.50
C ILE A 481 29.33 5.52 18.12
N THR A 482 30.62 5.30 17.88
CA THR A 482 31.66 6.30 18.11
C THR A 482 32.32 6.54 16.76
N LYS A 483 32.25 7.77 16.27
CA LYS A 483 32.93 8.16 15.03
C LYS A 483 34.42 8.35 15.30
#